data_AF-A0A2L2Z9L3-F1
#
_entry.id   AF-A0A2L2Z9L3-F1
#
_cell.length_a   1.000
_cell.length_b   1.000
_cell.length_c   1.000
_cell.angle_alpha   90.00
_cell.angle_beta   90.00
_cell.angle_gamma   90.00
#
_symmetry.space_group_name_H-M   'P 1'
#
loop_
_entity.id
_entity.type
_entity.pdbx_description
1 polymer ?
#
loop_
_entity_poly.entity_id
_entity_poly.type
_entity_poly.pdbx_seq_one_letter_code
_entity_poly.pdbx_strand_id
1 'polypeptide(L)' 'LEKDHPDLVFNYDPDASCDINDHDFDPQPRYDKLDSNRHGTRCAGEVAASANNSLCSVGIAYGARVGGIR' A
#
# COMPACT_ATOMS: atom_id res chain seq x y z
N LEU A 1 -2.48 -3.10 -3.33
CA LEU A 1 -1.93 -2.33 -2.20
C LEU A 1 -2.96 -2.33 -1.08
N GLU A 2 -2.62 -2.79 0.11
CA GLU A 2 -3.50 -2.68 1.29
C GLU A 2 -3.53 -1.22 1.74
N LYS A 3 -4.48 -0.45 1.21
CA LYS A 3 -4.54 1.02 1.36
C LYS A 3 -4.86 1.47 2.79
N ASP A 4 -5.44 0.57 3.57
CA ASP A 4 -5.85 0.74 4.96
C ASP A 4 -4.83 0.21 5.97
N HIS A 5 -3.69 -0.32 5.51
CA HIS A 5 -2.59 -0.70 6.41
C HIS A 5 -2.20 0.53 7.25
N PRO A 6 -2.11 0.42 8.59
CA PRO A 6 -1.98 1.59 9.46
C PRO A 6 -0.66 2.34 9.28
N ASP A 7 0.32 1.71 8.63
CA ASP A 7 1.61 2.31 8.27
C ASP A 7 1.64 2.96 6.87
N LEU A 8 0.60 2.76 6.06
CA LEU A 8 0.50 3.27 4.68
C LEU A 8 -0.68 4.23 4.47
N VAL A 9 -1.73 4.12 5.29
CA VAL A 9 -2.99 4.87 5.12
C VAL A 9 -2.80 6.39 5.03
N PHE A 10 -1.82 6.95 5.74
CA PHE A 10 -1.53 8.39 5.70
C PHE A 10 -0.87 8.84 4.40
N ASN A 11 -0.11 7.95 3.76
CA ASN A 11 0.63 8.22 2.54
C ASN A 11 -0.05 7.65 1.29
N TYR A 12 -1.20 6.98 1.41
CA TYR A 12 -1.92 6.42 0.29
C TYR A 12 -2.42 7.51 -0.68
N ASP A 13 -2.18 7.33 -1.98
CA ASP A 13 -2.66 8.19 -3.06
C ASP A 13 -3.66 7.44 -3.96
N PRO A 14 -4.96 7.81 -3.95
CA PRO A 14 -5.93 7.21 -4.87
C PRO A 14 -5.65 7.57 -6.33
N ASP A 15 -5.05 8.72 -6.63
CA ASP A 15 -4.76 9.13 -8.01
C ASP A 15 -3.59 8.32 -8.62
N ALA A 16 -2.76 7.71 -7.77
CA ALA A 16 -1.70 6.78 -8.17
C ALA A 16 -2.15 5.30 -8.06
N SER A 17 -3.45 5.05 -7.92
CA SER A 17 -3.99 3.72 -7.65
C SER A 17 -5.13 3.34 -8.59
N CYS A 18 -5.15 2.08 -8.99
CA CYS A 18 -6.28 1.47 -9.69
C CYS A 18 -6.19 -0.05 -9.60
N ASP A 19 -7.29 -0.73 -9.91
CA ASP A 19 -7.34 -2.16 -10.11
C ASP A 19 -7.63 -2.46 -11.58
N ILE A 20 -6.63 -2.94 -12.30
CA ILE A 20 -6.77 -3.30 -13.72
C ILE A 20 -7.31 -4.71 -13.90
N ASN A 21 -7.27 -5.56 -12.86
CA ASN A 21 -7.85 -6.90 -12.93
C ASN A 21 -9.38 -6.83 -12.89
N ASP A 22 -9.92 -6.03 -11.95
CA ASP A 22 -11.36 -5.91 -11.73
C ASP A 22 -11.97 -4.62 -12.33
N HIS A 23 -11.14 -3.79 -12.97
CA HIS A 23 -11.52 -2.56 -13.67
C HIS A 23 -12.21 -1.52 -12.77
N ASP A 24 -11.65 -1.31 -11.59
CA ASP A 24 -12.11 -0.29 -10.64
C ASP A 24 -10.94 0.54 -10.07
N PHE A 25 -11.22 1.43 -9.12
CA PHE A 25 -10.24 2.32 -8.51
C PHE A 25 -9.70 1.82 -7.16
N ASP A 26 -10.05 0.61 -6.73
CA ASP A 26 -9.69 0.05 -5.43
C ASP A 26 -8.57 -1.00 -5.54
N PRO A 27 -7.31 -0.65 -5.26
CA PRO A 27 -6.20 -1.59 -5.38
C PRO A 27 -6.12 -2.63 -4.25
N GLN A 28 -7.15 -2.77 -3.40
CA GLN A 28 -7.12 -3.64 -2.23
C GLN A 28 -6.77 -5.09 -2.63
N PRO A 29 -5.76 -5.72 -2.00
CA PRO A 29 -5.38 -7.08 -2.35
C PRO A 29 -6.50 -8.06 -1.99
N ARG A 30 -6.73 -9.05 -2.86
CA ARG A 30 -7.61 -10.19 -2.53
C ARG A 30 -6.89 -11.08 -1.53
N TYR A 31 -7.42 -11.22 -0.33
CA TYR A 31 -6.89 -12.17 0.64
C TYR A 31 -7.19 -13.61 0.23
N ASP A 32 -6.20 -14.47 0.40
CA ASP A 32 -6.36 -15.91 0.32
C ASP A 32 -5.53 -16.60 1.40
N LYS A 33 -5.75 -17.91 1.59
CA LYS A 33 -5.07 -18.69 2.64
C LYS A 33 -3.54 -18.74 2.47
N LEU A 34 -3.04 -18.47 1.26
CA LEU A 34 -1.61 -18.48 0.94
C LEU A 34 -0.99 -17.09 1.07
N ASP A 35 -1.80 -16.05 1.30
CA ASP A 35 -1.39 -14.65 1.33
C ASP A 35 -0.62 -14.27 0.05
N SER A 36 -1.14 -14.70 -1.10
CA SER A 36 -0.43 -14.61 -2.38
C SER A 36 -0.23 -13.16 -2.87
N ASN A 37 -1.16 -12.26 -2.53
CA ASN A 37 -1.19 -10.86 -3.00
C ASN A 37 -0.50 -9.85 -2.06
N ARG A 38 0.33 -10.33 -1.13
CA ARG A 38 1.06 -9.50 -0.15
C ARG A 38 2.16 -8.60 -0.73
N HIS A 39 2.66 -8.93 -1.93
CA HIS A 39 3.89 -8.35 -2.48
C HIS A 39 3.79 -6.83 -2.61
N GLY A 40 2.70 -6.32 -3.19
CA GLY A 40 2.53 -4.88 -3.41
C GLY A 40 2.53 -4.05 -2.12
N THR A 41 1.89 -4.54 -1.06
CA THR A 41 1.88 -3.85 0.25
C THR A 41 3.28 -3.78 0.87
N ARG A 42 4.06 -4.87 0.76
CA ARG A 42 5.45 -4.89 1.26
C ARG A 42 6.34 -3.89 0.53
N CYS A 43 6.28 -3.89 -0.80
CA CYS A 43 7.05 -2.93 -1.61
C CYS A 43 6.64 -1.48 -1.35
N ALA A 44 5.35 -1.20 -1.13
CA ALA A 44 4.90 0.15 -0.77
C ALA A 44 5.47 0.61 0.59
N GLY A 45 5.58 -0.30 1.56
CA GLY A 45 6.21 -0.04 2.85
C GLY A 45 7.68 0.38 2.74
N GLU A 46 8.45 -0.27 1.86
CA GLU A 46 9.84 0.10 1.60
C GLU A 46 9.98 1.55 1.10
N VAL A 47 9.01 2.03 0.32
CA VAL A 47 9.03 3.37 -0.27
C VAL A 47 8.51 4.42 0.71
N ALA A 48 7.30 4.23 1.26
CA ALA A 48 6.57 5.29 1.92
C ALA A 48 5.80 4.83 3.18
N ALA A 49 6.28 3.81 3.90
CA ALA A 49 5.82 3.57 5.26
C ALA A 49 6.01 4.83 6.13
N SER A 50 5.02 5.10 6.98
CA SER A 50 4.92 6.33 7.77
C SER A 50 6.03 6.38 8.83
N ALA A 51 6.60 7.57 9.05
CA ALA A 51 7.58 7.77 10.12
C ALA A 51 6.92 8.12 11.45
N ASN A 52 7.58 7.78 12.57
CA ASN A 52 7.23 8.24 13.93
C ASN A 52 5.80 7.90 14.42
N ASN A 53 5.18 6.83 13.90
CA ASN A 53 3.84 6.38 14.31
C ASN A 53 3.86 5.17 15.28
N SER A 54 5.05 4.70 15.68
CA SER A 54 5.26 3.51 16.53
C SER A 54 4.75 2.18 15.92
N LEU A 55 4.57 2.13 14.59
CA LEU A 55 4.16 0.95 13.85
C LEU A 55 5.27 0.53 12.91
N CYS A 56 5.51 -0.78 12.81
CA CYS A 56 6.44 -1.40 11.86
C CYS A 56 7.80 -0.66 11.67
N SER A 57 8.09 -0.16 10.47
CA SER A 57 9.35 0.44 10.03
C SER A 57 9.08 1.79 9.33
N VAL A 58 10.10 2.41 8.73
CA VAL A 58 9.97 3.69 8.01
C VAL A 58 10.36 3.51 6.54
N GLY A 59 9.60 4.10 5.63
CA GLY A 59 9.90 4.11 4.20
C GLY A 59 11.06 5.06 3.87
N ILE A 60 11.79 4.77 2.78
CA ILE A 60 12.91 5.61 2.31
C ILE A 60 12.46 7.06 2.07
N ALA A 61 11.26 7.22 1.51
CA ALA A 61 10.58 8.48 1.26
C ALA A 61 9.27 8.56 2.06
N TYR A 62 9.35 8.44 3.39
CA TYR A 62 8.20 8.45 4.31
C TYR A 62 7.28 9.68 4.23
N GLY A 63 7.68 10.75 3.53
CA GLY A 63 6.85 11.94 3.27
C GLY A 63 6.24 11.98 1.85
N ALA A 64 6.50 10.98 1.02
CA ALA A 64 5.90 10.85 -0.31
C ALA A 64 4.51 10.22 -0.21
N ARG A 65 3.69 10.45 -1.25
CA ARG A 65 2.47 9.68 -1.46
C ARG A 65 2.76 8.43 -2.28
N VAL A 66 2.04 7.34 -2.02
CA VAL A 66 2.22 6.03 -2.67
C VAL A 66 0.87 5.44 -3.08
N GLY A 67 0.81 4.90 -4.28
CA GLY A 67 -0.36 4.17 -4.78
C GLY A 67 0.02 2.77 -5.25
N GLY A 68 -0.97 2.00 -5.69
CA GLY A 68 -0.75 0.67 -6.24
C GLY A 68 -1.66 0.41 -7.42
N ILE A 69 -1.09 -0.19 -8.47
CA ILE A 69 -1.85 -0.78 -9.58
C ILE A 69 -1.99 -2.26 -9.28
N ARG A 70 -3.22 -2.73 -9.09
CA ARG A 70 -3.50 -4.15 -8.87
C ARG A 70 -3.72 -4.85 -10.19
#